data_AF-A0A3M7H8K7-F1
#
_entry.id   AF-A0A3M7H8K7-F1
#
_cell.length_a   1.000
_cell.length_b   1.000
_cell.length_c   1.000
_cell.angle_alpha   90.00
_cell.angle_beta   90.00
_cell.angle_gamma   90.00
#
_symmetry.space_group_name_H-M   'P 1'
#
loop_
_entity.id
_entity.type
_entity.pdbx_description
1 polymer ?
#
loop_
_entity_poly.entity_id
_entity_poly.type
_entity_poly.pdbx_seq_one_letter_code
_entity_poly.pdbx_strand_id
1 'polypeptide(L)'
;MVKDDETVIQEFNDLVNMTANELKDWLQQSSSEEAGWSKDDGSGESVGHESGRKIIAILEKNPKKDPSKYDDEDLQHMRKVVSYNKRHLAQEGKAKQDPDSKSARSLKNWGHDPQKS
;
A
#
# COMPACT_ATOMS: atom_id res chain seq x y z
N MET A 1 -7.74 -20.87 -1.88
CA MET A 1 -7.36 -20.69 -3.30
C MET A 1 -6.63 -19.37 -3.39
N VAL A 2 -5.38 -19.36 -3.87
CA VAL A 2 -4.67 -18.10 -4.15
C VAL A 2 -5.37 -17.45 -5.34
N LYS A 3 -5.63 -16.14 -5.29
CA LYS A 3 -6.23 -15.42 -6.42
C LYS A 3 -5.29 -15.47 -7.63
N ASP A 4 -5.87 -15.58 -8.81
CA ASP A 4 -5.15 -15.44 -10.08
C ASP A 4 -4.53 -14.04 -10.20
N ASP A 5 -3.49 -13.95 -11.04
CA ASP A 5 -2.71 -12.71 -11.21
C ASP A 5 -3.55 -11.56 -11.76
N GLU A 6 -4.47 -11.84 -12.69
CA GLU A 6 -5.34 -10.82 -13.29
C GLU A 6 -6.22 -10.15 -12.24
N THR A 7 -6.87 -10.94 -11.39
CA THR A 7 -7.68 -10.43 -10.28
C THR A 7 -6.82 -9.63 -9.29
N VAL A 8 -5.59 -10.07 -9.00
CA VAL A 8 -4.67 -9.34 -8.11
C VAL A 8 -4.29 -8.00 -8.70
N ILE A 9 -3.92 -7.95 -9.98
CA ILE A 9 -3.55 -6.73 -10.68
C ILE A 9 -4.71 -5.74 -10.68
N GLN A 10 -5.92 -6.21 -11.00
CA GLN A 10 -7.12 -5.37 -10.99
C GLN A 10 -7.37 -4.78 -9.59
N GLU A 11 -7.43 -5.64 -8.57
CA GLU A 11 -7.68 -5.20 -7.19
C GLU A 11 -6.57 -4.29 -6.65
N PHE A 12 -5.31 -4.52 -7.01
CA PHE A 12 -4.21 -3.65 -6.64
C PHE A 12 -4.40 -2.25 -7.24
N ASN A 13 -4.73 -2.17 -8.53
CA ASN A 13 -4.92 -0.92 -9.22
C ASN A 13 -6.17 -0.15 -8.79
N ASP A 14 -7.15 -0.84 -8.22
CA ASP A 14 -8.35 -0.25 -7.62
C ASP A 14 -8.10 0.24 -6.19
N LEU A 15 -7.31 -0.51 -5.41
CA LEU A 15 -7.05 -0.19 -4.00
C LEU A 15 -5.91 0.80 -3.81
N VAL A 16 -4.89 0.80 -4.67
CA VAL A 16 -3.81 1.79 -4.60
C VAL A 16 -4.25 3.05 -5.35
N ASN A 17 -4.71 4.04 -4.58
CA ASN A 17 -5.28 5.29 -5.10
C ASN A 17 -4.35 6.51 -4.91
N MET A 18 -3.16 6.29 -4.36
CA MET A 18 -2.07 7.28 -4.31
C MET A 18 -1.13 7.08 -5.49
N THR A 19 -0.73 8.19 -6.12
CA THR A 19 0.34 8.16 -7.13
C THR A 19 1.71 7.90 -6.49
N ALA A 20 2.69 7.51 -7.31
CA ALA A 20 4.07 7.30 -6.84
C ALA A 20 4.63 8.55 -6.12
N ASN A 21 4.38 9.75 -6.67
CA ASN A 21 4.83 11.01 -6.08
C ASN A 21 4.14 11.30 -4.75
N GLU A 22 2.81 11.14 -4.67
CA GLU A 22 2.08 11.36 -3.42
C GLU A 22 2.51 10.39 -2.33
N LEU A 23 2.74 9.13 -2.69
CA LEU A 23 3.22 8.13 -1.74
C LEU A 23 4.66 8.44 -1.30
N LYS A 24 5.51 8.91 -2.21
CA LYS A 24 6.88 9.34 -1.89
C LYS A 24 6.90 10.51 -0.91
N ASP A 25 6.09 11.53 -1.16
CA ASP A 25 5.97 12.70 -0.27
C ASP A 25 5.39 12.30 1.10
N TRP A 26 4.46 11.35 1.12
CA TRP A 26 3.90 10.79 2.35
C TRP A 26 4.95 10.03 3.17
N LEU A 27 5.75 9.16 2.54
CA LEU A 27 6.73 8.33 3.25
C LEU A 27 7.86 9.16 3.89
N GLN A 28 8.06 10.41 3.49
CA GLN A 28 9.03 11.31 4.11
C GLN A 28 8.56 11.93 5.44
N GLN A 29 7.30 11.70 5.83
CA GLN A 29 6.73 12.25 7.05
C GLN A 29 6.98 11.31 8.24
N SER A 30 7.27 11.88 9.41
CA SER A 30 7.44 11.09 10.65
C SER A 30 6.19 10.27 11.00
N SER A 31 5.01 10.80 10.65
CA SER A 31 3.71 10.11 10.80
C SER A 31 3.64 8.78 10.01
N SER A 32 4.37 8.68 8.90
CA SER A 32 4.49 7.46 8.09
C SER A 32 5.47 6.48 8.73
N GLU A 33 6.63 6.95 9.18
CA GLU A 33 7.67 6.13 9.82
C GLU A 33 7.17 5.42 11.08
N GLU A 34 6.38 6.13 11.90
CA GLU A 34 5.82 5.61 13.16
C GLU A 34 4.56 4.74 12.98
N ALA A 35 4.02 4.65 11.76
CA ALA A 35 2.77 3.94 11.50
C ALA A 35 2.98 2.45 11.19
N GLY A 36 2.31 1.60 11.97
CA GLY A 36 2.23 0.16 11.74
C GLY A 36 3.12 -0.66 12.68
N TRP A 37 3.44 -1.87 12.25
CA TRP A 37 4.26 -2.82 13.01
C TRP A 37 5.73 -2.71 12.61
N SER A 38 6.62 -2.53 13.58
CA SER A 38 8.08 -2.49 13.38
C SER A 38 8.63 -3.85 12.96
N LYS A 39 9.55 -3.86 12.01
CA LYS A 39 10.22 -5.09 11.58
C LYS A 39 11.16 -5.60 12.68
N ASP A 40 11.24 -6.92 12.81
CA ASP A 40 12.17 -7.59 13.73
C ASP A 40 13.58 -7.77 13.13
N ASP A 41 14.00 -6.86 12.24
CA ASP A 41 15.29 -6.91 11.53
C ASP A 41 16.31 -5.86 12.03
N GLY A 42 15.97 -5.13 13.09
CA GLY A 42 16.83 -4.11 13.69
C GLY A 42 16.92 -2.79 12.90
N SER A 43 16.20 -2.65 11.78
CA SER A 43 16.18 -1.40 11.00
C SER A 43 15.37 -0.29 11.65
N GLY A 44 14.47 -0.63 12.58
CA GLY A 44 13.50 0.31 13.18
C GLY A 44 12.35 0.68 12.24
N GLU A 45 12.36 0.20 11.01
CA GLU A 45 11.35 0.50 10.00
C GLU A 45 10.08 -0.34 10.19
N SER A 46 8.90 0.22 9.87
CA SER A 46 7.65 -0.53 9.84
C SER A 46 7.45 -1.33 8.55
N VAL A 47 6.76 -2.48 8.65
CA VAL A 47 6.41 -3.32 7.48
C VAL A 47 5.62 -2.52 6.44
N GLY A 48 4.74 -1.63 6.89
CA GLY A 48 3.96 -0.76 6.01
C GLY A 48 4.85 0.24 5.27
N HIS A 49 5.81 0.86 5.96
CA HIS A 49 6.72 1.83 5.37
C HIS A 49 7.58 1.20 4.25
N GLU A 50 8.11 -0.01 4.49
CA GLU A 50 8.83 -0.77 3.47
C GLU A 50 7.90 -1.11 2.28
N SER A 51 6.66 -1.52 2.58
CA SER A 51 5.66 -1.83 1.57
C SER A 51 5.39 -0.63 0.66
N GLY A 52 5.28 0.57 1.23
CA GLY A 52 5.10 1.81 0.50
C GLY A 52 6.22 2.05 -0.52
N ARG A 53 7.48 1.81 -0.16
CA ARG A 53 8.60 1.94 -1.11
C ARG A 53 8.50 0.96 -2.27
N LYS A 54 8.07 -0.27 -2.01
CA LYS A 54 7.85 -1.28 -3.07
C LYS A 54 6.69 -0.88 -3.98
N ILE A 55 5.62 -0.31 -3.43
CA ILE A 55 4.51 0.22 -4.23
C ILE A 55 5.00 1.34 -5.14
N ILE A 56 5.81 2.28 -4.64
CA ILE A 56 6.43 3.34 -5.46
C ILE A 56 7.21 2.72 -6.63
N ALA A 57 8.08 1.73 -6.36
CA ALA A 57 8.86 1.07 -7.40
C ALA A 57 7.98 0.41 -8.47
N ILE A 58 6.90 -0.28 -8.07
CA ILE A 58 5.92 -0.89 -8.99
C ILE A 58 5.25 0.18 -9.87
N LEU A 59 4.79 1.29 -9.25
CA LEU A 59 4.11 2.37 -9.95
C LEU A 59 5.04 3.11 -10.93
N GLU A 60 6.30 3.33 -10.56
CA GLU A 60 7.32 3.95 -11.41
C GLU A 60 7.77 3.02 -12.55
N LYS A 61 7.89 1.72 -12.28
CA LYS A 61 8.25 0.70 -13.28
C LYS A 61 7.16 0.55 -14.35
N ASN A 62 5.89 0.63 -13.96
CA ASN A 62 4.77 0.39 -14.86
C ASN A 62 3.64 1.46 -14.73
N PRO A 63 3.90 2.72 -15.13
CA PRO A 63 2.94 3.82 -14.95
C PRO A 63 1.68 3.67 -15.80
N LYS A 64 1.72 2.85 -16.85
CA LYS A 64 0.58 2.55 -17.72
C LYS A 64 -0.25 1.37 -17.24
N LYS A 65 0.13 0.72 -16.13
CA LYS A 65 -0.57 -0.43 -15.54
C LYS A 65 -0.75 -1.60 -16.52
N ASP A 66 0.23 -1.82 -17.39
CA ASP A 66 0.22 -2.90 -18.38
C ASP A 66 0.44 -4.26 -17.69
N PRO A 67 -0.54 -5.18 -17.67
CA PRO A 67 -0.44 -6.45 -16.95
C PRO A 67 0.79 -7.28 -17.34
N SER A 68 1.26 -7.17 -18.58
CA SER A 68 2.39 -7.95 -19.11
C SER A 68 3.76 -7.50 -18.58
N LYS A 69 3.84 -6.36 -17.89
CA LYS A 69 5.09 -5.77 -17.39
C LYS A 69 5.36 -6.04 -15.91
N TYR A 70 4.43 -6.70 -15.23
CA TYR A 70 4.64 -7.11 -13.84
C TYR A 70 5.39 -8.44 -13.82
N ASP A 71 6.38 -8.53 -12.94
CA ASP A 71 7.08 -9.78 -12.67
C ASP A 71 6.49 -10.49 -11.44
N ASP A 72 7.00 -11.68 -11.14
CA ASP A 72 6.53 -12.49 -10.02
C ASP A 72 6.71 -11.78 -8.67
N GLU A 73 7.74 -10.95 -8.50
CA GLU A 73 7.98 -10.21 -7.26
C GLU A 73 6.95 -9.09 -7.09
N ASP A 74 6.65 -8.36 -8.16
CA ASP A 74 5.56 -7.37 -8.20
C ASP A 74 4.24 -8.04 -7.81
N LEU A 75 3.89 -9.15 -8.47
CA LEU A 75 2.65 -9.87 -8.25
C LEU A 75 2.52 -10.43 -6.82
N GLN A 76 3.61 -10.92 -6.25
CA GLN A 76 3.64 -11.38 -4.85
C GLN A 76 3.43 -10.22 -3.88
N HIS A 77 4.02 -9.06 -4.14
CA HIS A 77 3.83 -7.88 -3.29
C HIS A 77 2.42 -7.30 -3.44
N MET A 78 1.89 -7.21 -4.66
CA MET A 78 0.52 -6.78 -4.92
C MET A 78 -0.51 -7.61 -4.15
N ARG A 79 -0.34 -8.93 -4.09
CA ARG A 79 -1.20 -9.82 -3.27
C ARG A 79 -1.21 -9.42 -1.80
N LYS A 80 -0.05 -9.05 -1.24
CA LYS A 80 0.06 -8.58 0.15
C LYS A 80 -0.66 -7.26 0.33
N VAL A 81 -0.46 -6.31 -0.59
CA VAL A 81 -1.11 -4.99 -0.56
C VAL A 81 -2.63 -5.12 -0.62
N VAL A 82 -3.14 -5.88 -1.58
CA VAL A 82 -4.58 -6.14 -1.75
C VAL A 82 -5.17 -6.77 -0.48
N SER A 83 -4.51 -7.80 0.05
CA SER A 83 -4.97 -8.49 1.27
C SER A 83 -4.96 -7.57 2.48
N TYR A 84 -3.96 -6.70 2.60
CA TYR A 84 -3.86 -5.73 3.68
C TYR A 84 -4.98 -4.69 3.59
N ASN A 85 -5.11 -4.02 2.44
CA ASN A 85 -6.08 -2.94 2.25
C ASN A 85 -7.51 -3.46 2.42
N LYS A 86 -7.87 -4.62 1.84
CA LYS A 86 -9.22 -5.18 2.02
C LYS A 86 -9.56 -5.48 3.48
N ARG A 87 -8.63 -6.08 4.22
CA ARG A 87 -8.85 -6.41 5.64
C ARG A 87 -9.05 -5.15 6.48
N HIS A 88 -8.19 -4.15 6.30
CA HIS A 88 -8.24 -2.93 7.11
C HIS A 88 -9.44 -2.08 6.73
N LEU A 89 -9.74 -1.90 5.44
CA LEU A 89 -10.94 -1.16 5.01
C LEU A 89 -12.25 -1.80 5.52
N ALA A 90 -12.31 -3.13 5.64
CA ALA A 90 -13.47 -3.82 6.21
C ALA A 90 -13.57 -3.69 7.74
N GLN A 91 -12.45 -3.60 8.45
CA GLN A 91 -12.40 -3.48 9.91
C GLN A 91 -12.51 -2.02 10.38
N GLU A 92 -12.08 -1.07 9.56
CA GLU A 92 -11.79 0.30 9.94
C GLU A 92 -12.80 1.26 9.31
N GLY A 93 -14.09 1.09 9.65
CA GLY A 93 -15.14 2.05 9.25
C GLY A 93 -14.88 3.50 9.70
N LYS A 94 -13.91 3.70 10.63
CA LYS A 94 -13.47 5.00 11.15
C LYS A 94 -12.28 5.61 10.40
N ALA A 95 -11.55 4.88 9.53
CA ALA A 95 -10.38 5.44 8.83
C ALA A 95 -10.77 6.63 7.90
N LYS A 96 -12.03 6.67 7.44
CA LYS A 96 -12.58 7.82 6.71
C LYS A 96 -12.93 9.01 7.61
N GLN A 97 -13.20 8.77 8.90
CA GLN A 97 -13.65 9.80 9.85
C GLN A 97 -12.49 10.57 10.48
N ASP A 98 -11.34 9.92 10.66
CA ASP A 98 -10.15 10.52 11.25
C ASP A 98 -8.91 10.26 10.37
N PRO A 99 -8.48 11.25 9.57
CA PRO A 99 -7.30 11.13 8.70
C PRO A 99 -5.98 11.04 9.48
N ASP A 100 -5.97 11.42 10.76
CA ASP A 100 -4.79 11.34 11.63
C ASP A 100 -4.71 10.03 12.42
N SER A 101 -5.74 9.18 12.32
CA SER A 101 -5.76 7.89 12.99
C SER A 101 -4.59 7.00 12.55
N LYS A 102 -4.13 6.14 13.47
CA LYS A 102 -3.10 5.13 13.15
C LYS A 102 -3.47 4.28 11.94
N SER A 103 -4.77 4.01 11.76
CA SER A 103 -5.27 3.28 10.60
C SER A 103 -5.10 4.03 9.30
N ALA A 104 -5.53 5.30 9.25
CA ALA A 104 -5.43 6.10 8.05
C ALA A 104 -3.96 6.26 7.62
N ARG A 105 -3.08 6.54 8.57
CA ARG A 105 -1.62 6.60 8.34
C ARG A 105 -1.08 5.29 7.82
N SER A 106 -1.53 4.17 8.40
CA SER A 106 -1.11 2.85 7.95
C SER A 106 -1.61 2.54 6.54
N LEU A 107 -2.89 2.77 6.22
CA LEU A 107 -3.43 2.58 4.86
C LEU A 107 -2.65 3.39 3.82
N LYS A 108 -2.24 4.62 4.15
CA LYS A 108 -1.39 5.45 3.27
C LYS A 108 -0.02 4.83 3.04
N ASN A 109 0.61 4.22 4.05
CA ASN A 109 1.84 3.42 3.83
C ASN A 109 1.63 2.25 2.86
N TRP A 110 0.40 1.74 2.76
CA TRP A 110 -0.01 0.70 1.82
C TRP A 110 -0.65 1.25 0.52
N GLY A 111 -0.40 2.52 0.21
CA GLY A 111 -0.79 3.17 -1.04
C GLY A 111 -2.28 3.53 -1.15
N HIS A 112 -3.05 3.37 -0.08
CA HIS A 112 -4.46 3.74 -0.03
C HIS A 112 -4.69 4.94 0.88
N ASP A 113 -5.07 6.07 0.30
CA ASP A 113 -5.57 7.21 1.05
C ASP A 113 -7.08 7.07 1.28
N PRO A 114 -7.54 6.85 2.52
CA PRO A 114 -8.97 6.70 2.81
C PRO A 114 -9.78 7.99 2.58
N GLN A 115 -9.13 9.14 2.40
CA GLN A 115 -9.77 10.41 2.07
C GLN A 115 -10.00 10.58 0.56
N LYS A 116 -9.39 9.73 -0.27
CA LYS A 116 -9.64 9.70 -1.71
C LYS A 116 -10.77 8.71 -2.01
N SER A 117 -11.79 9.20 -2.71
CA SER A 117 -12.92 8.39 -3.19
C SER A 117 -12.67 7.89 -4.61
#